data_AF-A0A1U9LJI5-F1
#
_entry.id   AF-A0A1U9LJI5-F1
#
_cell.length_a   1.000
_cell.length_b   1.000
_cell.length_c   1.000
_cell.angle_alpha   90.00
_cell.angle_beta   90.00
_cell.angle_gamma   90.00
#
_symmetry.space_group_name_H-M   'P 1'
#
loop_
_entity.id
_entity.type
_entity.pdbx_description
1 polymer ?
#
loop_
_entity_poly.entity_id
_entity_poly.type
_entity_poly.pdbx_seq_one_letter_code
_entity_poly.pdbx_strand_id
1 'polypeptide(L)'
;MMLKLSDHKITDPKDITEGQVVGSVLLTDYDGPIKEFPRNVTIRGFAEMRDCKAFRECPSGLTVSGDFGASDNYAWTRLARDLKVGGSLDIWHCKSIQTIPSGIIVGKDLHAYGCTALVEIESGFQSNGSIGLQQCTSLKILPEDFVVKGNLTLGGCISLEGLPRGLNVMGDLDLRYCTALVSLPEDLEVTGSINLSGCEGIKIPRTILDRHGDRIFFPENYSVTEPQAGGPEPC
;
A
#
# COMPACT_ATOMS: atom_id res chain seq x y z
N MET A 1 39.12 4.72 -7.61
CA MET A 1 39.08 3.30 -8.00
C MET A 1 37.65 2.82 -7.82
N MET A 2 36.83 2.90 -8.88
CA MET A 2 35.47 2.36 -8.86
C MET A 2 35.58 0.84 -8.97
N LEU A 3 35.30 0.14 -7.87
CA LEU A 3 35.03 -1.29 -7.91
C LEU A 3 33.85 -1.50 -8.87
N LYS A 4 34.09 -2.26 -9.95
CA LYS A 4 33.02 -2.83 -10.77
C LYS A 4 32.06 -3.54 -9.80
N LEU A 5 30.83 -3.05 -9.70
CA LEU A 5 29.75 -3.76 -9.01
C LEU A 5 29.67 -5.12 -9.68
N SER A 6 30.01 -6.17 -8.95
CA SER A 6 29.76 -7.53 -9.42
C SER A 6 28.25 -7.69 -9.58
N ASP A 7 27.82 -8.31 -10.68
CA ASP A 7 26.46 -8.84 -10.86
C ASP A 7 26.11 -9.95 -9.85
N HIS A 8 26.93 -10.14 -8.82
CA HIS A 8 26.70 -11.10 -7.75
C HIS A 8 25.61 -10.59 -6.82
N LYS A 9 24.48 -11.29 -6.86
CA LYS A 9 23.39 -11.16 -5.90
C LYS A 9 23.80 -11.89 -4.62
N ILE A 10 23.55 -11.28 -3.47
CA ILE A 10 23.69 -11.98 -2.20
C ILE A 10 22.44 -12.85 -2.01
N THR A 11 22.65 -14.14 -1.76
CA THR A 11 21.58 -15.13 -1.61
C THR A 11 21.56 -15.80 -0.24
N ASP A 12 22.48 -15.45 0.66
CA ASP A 12 22.53 -15.93 2.04
C ASP A 12 22.80 -14.74 2.98
N PRO A 13 21.95 -14.49 3.98
CA PRO A 13 22.14 -13.37 4.90
C PRO A 13 23.44 -13.44 5.71
N LYS A 14 24.10 -14.61 5.81
CA LYS A 14 25.40 -14.73 6.50
C LYS A 14 26.51 -13.92 5.80
N ASP A 15 26.32 -13.63 4.51
CA ASP A 15 27.28 -12.88 3.70
C ASP A 15 27.08 -11.36 3.85
N ILE A 16 26.18 -10.95 4.75
CA ILE A 16 25.86 -9.57 5.06
C ILE A 16 26.20 -9.29 6.52
N THR A 17 26.89 -8.18 6.79
CA THR A 17 27.12 -7.67 8.14
C THR A 17 26.28 -6.43 8.40
N GLU A 18 26.06 -6.10 9.67
CA GLU A 18 25.37 -4.86 10.06
C GLU A 18 26.04 -3.63 9.43
N GLY A 19 25.23 -2.69 8.95
CA GLY A 19 25.70 -1.43 8.35
C GLY A 19 26.35 -1.58 6.96
N GLN A 20 26.39 -2.79 6.40
CA GLN A 20 27.09 -3.03 5.14
C GLN A 20 26.36 -2.41 3.95
N VAL A 21 27.12 -1.94 2.97
CA VAL A 21 26.63 -1.56 1.65
C VAL A 21 26.86 -2.72 0.69
N VAL A 22 25.80 -3.26 0.10
CA VAL A 22 25.82 -4.42 -0.79
C VAL A 22 25.21 -4.11 -2.16
N GLY A 23 25.37 -5.03 -3.11
CA GLY A 23 24.79 -4.95 -4.45
C GLY A 23 23.27 -5.17 -4.43
N SER A 24 22.80 -6.27 -5.01
CA SER A 24 21.40 -6.72 -4.90
C SER A 24 21.29 -7.90 -3.95
N VAL A 25 20.14 -8.05 -3.30
CA VAL A 25 19.85 -9.17 -2.40
C VAL A 25 18.67 -9.96 -2.96
N LEU A 26 18.80 -11.29 -2.99
CA LEU A 26 17.76 -12.22 -3.41
C LEU A 26 17.71 -13.37 -2.41
N LEU A 27 16.79 -13.27 -1.45
CA LEU A 27 16.52 -14.33 -0.49
C LEU A 27 15.19 -14.98 -0.86
N THR A 28 15.21 -16.29 -1.09
CA THR A 28 14.02 -17.07 -1.42
C THR A 28 14.02 -18.34 -0.58
N ASP A 29 12.89 -18.64 0.06
CA ASP A 29 12.70 -19.82 0.91
C ASP A 29 13.72 -19.92 2.07
N TYR A 30 14.20 -18.78 2.57
CA TYR A 30 15.22 -18.77 3.62
C TYR A 30 14.64 -19.17 4.97
N ASP A 31 15.03 -20.35 5.46
CA ASP A 31 14.69 -20.88 6.79
C ASP A 31 15.95 -21.24 7.62
N GLY A 32 17.06 -20.57 7.32
CA GLY A 32 18.35 -20.85 7.95
C GLY A 32 18.47 -20.42 9.42
N PRO A 33 19.66 -20.57 10.03
CA PRO A 33 19.88 -20.28 11.44
C PRO A 33 19.86 -18.80 11.80
N ILE A 34 20.06 -17.88 10.84
CA ILE A 34 20.01 -16.44 11.09
C ILE A 34 18.55 -16.02 11.18
N LYS A 35 18.11 -15.57 12.37
CA LYS A 35 16.69 -15.27 12.61
C LYS A 35 16.33 -13.78 12.46
N GLU A 36 17.33 -12.92 12.29
CA GLU A 36 17.16 -11.51 11.98
C GLU A 36 18.09 -11.14 10.82
N PHE A 37 17.55 -10.44 9.83
CA PHE A 37 18.39 -9.86 8.79
C PHE A 37 19.29 -8.77 9.40
N PRO A 38 20.57 -8.65 8.99
CA PRO A 38 21.48 -7.65 9.54
C PRO A 38 20.92 -6.22 9.42
N ARG A 39 21.09 -5.43 10.48
CA ARG A 39 20.49 -4.09 10.58
C ARG A 39 21.24 -3.06 9.74
N ASN A 40 20.58 -1.95 9.42
CA ASN A 40 21.21 -0.78 8.79
C ASN A 40 21.90 -1.07 7.44
N VAL A 41 21.48 -2.13 6.75
CA VAL A 41 22.07 -2.53 5.46
C VAL A 41 21.58 -1.60 4.36
N THR A 42 22.49 -1.20 3.48
CA THR A 42 22.16 -0.47 2.25
C THR A 42 22.34 -1.37 1.03
N ILE A 43 21.26 -1.60 0.31
CA ILE A 43 21.21 -2.35 -0.94
C ILE A 43 21.21 -1.35 -2.10
N ARG A 44 22.27 -1.33 -2.91
CA ARG A 44 22.40 -0.40 -4.05
C ARG A 44 21.55 -0.81 -5.25
N GLY A 45 21.27 -2.10 -5.38
CA GLY A 45 20.38 -2.63 -6.41
C GLY A 45 18.96 -2.80 -5.89
N PHE A 46 18.33 -3.90 -6.32
CA PHE A 46 17.02 -4.33 -5.83
C PHE A 46 17.18 -5.31 -4.66
N ALA A 47 16.10 -5.48 -3.92
CA ALA A 47 15.96 -6.53 -2.90
C ALA A 47 14.74 -7.40 -3.23
N GLU A 48 14.88 -8.71 -3.11
CA GLU A 48 13.76 -9.64 -3.11
C GLU A 48 13.89 -10.53 -1.87
N MET A 49 12.83 -10.62 -1.08
CA MET A 49 12.73 -11.50 0.09
C MET A 49 11.43 -12.29 0.02
N ARG A 50 11.50 -13.53 -0.45
CA ARG A 50 10.36 -14.40 -0.63
C ARG A 50 10.40 -15.57 0.35
N ASP A 51 9.28 -15.84 1.01
CA ASP A 51 9.10 -16.96 1.93
C ASP A 51 10.26 -17.14 2.93
N CYS A 52 10.78 -16.01 3.46
CA CYS A 52 11.89 -15.99 4.40
C CYS A 52 11.39 -16.29 5.84
N LYS A 53 11.00 -17.55 6.08
CA LYS A 53 10.38 -18.04 7.32
C LYS A 53 11.21 -17.79 8.57
N ALA A 54 12.53 -17.70 8.43
CA ALA A 54 13.41 -17.44 9.56
C ALA A 54 13.21 -16.03 10.16
N PHE A 55 12.78 -15.04 9.37
CA PHE A 55 12.64 -13.65 9.80
C PHE A 55 11.22 -13.38 10.28
N ARG A 56 11.07 -12.80 11.47
CA ARG A 56 9.75 -12.48 12.08
C ARG A 56 9.30 -11.03 11.88
N GLU A 57 10.15 -10.22 11.28
CA GLU A 57 9.90 -8.81 11.02
C GLU A 57 10.64 -8.39 9.75
N CYS A 58 10.10 -7.37 9.08
CA CYS A 58 10.82 -6.68 8.02
C CYS A 58 12.16 -6.14 8.57
N PRO A 59 13.27 -6.20 7.82
CA PRO A 59 14.58 -5.76 8.29
C PRO A 59 14.61 -4.28 8.72
N SER A 60 15.18 -4.01 9.89
CA SER A 60 15.31 -2.65 10.46
C SER A 60 16.47 -1.87 9.85
N GLY A 61 16.28 -0.56 9.65
CA GLY A 61 17.28 0.32 9.04
C GLY A 61 17.58 0.00 7.58
N LEU A 62 16.76 -0.81 6.91
CA LEU A 62 17.00 -1.24 5.54
C LEU A 62 16.79 -0.07 4.56
N THR A 63 17.81 0.18 3.74
CA THR A 63 17.71 1.10 2.60
C THR A 63 17.92 0.33 1.31
N VAL A 64 16.96 0.37 0.40
CA VAL A 64 17.03 -0.23 -0.94
C VAL A 64 16.97 0.89 -1.98
N SER A 65 17.97 1.00 -2.84
CA SER A 65 18.03 2.09 -3.83
C SER A 65 17.10 1.82 -5.02
N GLY A 66 16.93 0.55 -5.40
CA GLY A 66 15.97 0.10 -6.40
C GLY A 66 14.64 -0.34 -5.79
N ASP A 67 14.00 -1.30 -6.44
CA ASP A 67 12.73 -1.89 -5.99
C ASP A 67 12.97 -2.91 -4.87
N PHE A 68 11.99 -3.05 -3.98
CA PHE A 68 11.99 -4.06 -2.92
C PHE A 68 10.73 -4.92 -3.02
N GLY A 69 10.91 -6.17 -3.42
CA GLY A 69 9.88 -7.21 -3.37
C GLY A 69 9.99 -8.04 -2.08
N ALA A 70 8.86 -8.24 -1.43
CA ALA A 70 8.71 -9.12 -0.28
C ALA A 70 7.42 -9.92 -0.44
N SER A 71 7.51 -11.22 -0.69
CA SER A 71 6.31 -12.06 -0.81
C SER A 71 6.28 -13.22 0.15
N ASP A 72 5.08 -13.59 0.59
CA ASP A 72 4.83 -14.81 1.37
C ASP A 72 5.61 -14.87 2.70
N ASN A 73 6.04 -13.73 3.23
CA ASN A 73 6.71 -13.66 4.54
C ASN A 73 5.67 -13.71 5.66
N TYR A 74 5.04 -14.87 5.84
CA TYR A 74 3.92 -15.06 6.78
C TYR A 74 4.28 -14.80 8.24
N ALA A 75 5.56 -14.86 8.61
CA ALA A 75 6.03 -14.56 9.95
C ALA A 75 6.20 -13.05 10.21
N TRP A 76 6.19 -12.19 9.19
CA TRP A 76 6.37 -10.74 9.35
C TRP A 76 5.14 -10.10 9.95
N THR A 77 5.26 -9.71 11.21
CA THR A 77 4.16 -9.03 11.94
C THR A 77 4.10 -7.53 11.68
N ARG A 78 5.21 -6.93 11.21
CA ARG A 78 5.30 -5.50 10.91
C ARG A 78 6.36 -5.17 9.87
N LEU A 79 6.14 -4.06 9.19
CA LEU A 79 7.18 -3.35 8.44
C LEU A 79 8.10 -2.58 9.40
N ALA A 80 9.35 -2.42 9.01
CA ALA A 80 10.27 -1.55 9.72
C ALA A 80 9.86 -0.08 9.47
N ARG A 81 9.71 0.70 10.54
CA ARG A 81 9.22 2.08 10.47
C ARG A 81 10.19 3.03 9.73
N ASP A 82 11.44 2.64 9.61
CA ASP A 82 12.52 3.39 8.98
C ASP A 82 12.94 2.83 7.61
N LEU A 83 12.13 1.93 7.03
CA LEU A 83 12.36 1.35 5.72
C LEU A 83 12.39 2.43 4.64
N LYS A 84 13.43 2.42 3.81
CA LYS A 84 13.59 3.33 2.67
C LYS A 84 13.74 2.53 1.38
N VAL A 85 12.86 2.77 0.42
CA VAL A 85 12.88 2.14 -0.90
C VAL A 85 12.87 3.24 -1.95
N GLY A 86 13.93 3.34 -2.74
CA GLY A 86 14.05 4.34 -3.82
C GLY A 86 13.18 4.03 -5.04
N GLY A 87 12.85 2.75 -5.24
CA GLY A 87 11.91 2.27 -6.26
C GLY A 87 10.51 2.01 -5.70
N SER A 88 9.86 0.98 -6.23
CA SER A 88 8.58 0.47 -5.75
C SER A 88 8.77 -0.54 -4.61
N LEU A 89 7.81 -0.57 -3.69
CA LEU A 89 7.73 -1.53 -2.60
C LEU A 89 6.56 -2.48 -2.86
N ASP A 90 6.86 -3.74 -3.14
CA ASP A 90 5.89 -4.80 -3.45
C ASP A 90 5.88 -5.81 -2.30
N ILE A 91 4.84 -5.78 -1.46
CA ILE A 91 4.65 -6.67 -0.31
C ILE A 91 3.43 -7.56 -0.54
N TRP A 92 3.63 -8.74 -1.12
CA TRP A 92 2.52 -9.61 -1.53
C TRP A 92 2.31 -10.76 -0.55
N HIS A 93 1.07 -11.02 -0.16
CA HIS A 93 0.69 -12.14 0.71
C HIS A 93 1.44 -12.20 2.05
N CYS A 94 1.98 -11.08 2.55
CA CYS A 94 2.53 -11.00 3.90
C CYS A 94 1.36 -10.87 4.91
N LYS A 95 0.65 -11.97 5.11
CA LYS A 95 -0.67 -12.04 5.76
C LYS A 95 -0.69 -11.70 7.25
N SER A 96 0.45 -11.40 7.87
CA SER A 96 0.56 -11.04 9.28
C SER A 96 0.88 -9.56 9.52
N ILE A 97 1.17 -8.79 8.46
CA ILE A 97 1.41 -7.35 8.58
C ILE A 97 0.07 -6.66 8.84
N GLN A 98 0.02 -5.87 9.91
CA GLN A 98 -1.20 -5.19 10.35
C GLN A 98 -1.27 -3.71 9.96
N THR A 99 -0.11 -3.08 9.71
CA THR A 99 -0.03 -1.64 9.50
C THR A 99 1.03 -1.28 8.47
N ILE A 100 0.74 -0.32 7.59
CA ILE A 100 1.76 0.41 6.83
C ILE A 100 2.18 1.64 7.66
N PRO A 101 3.44 1.72 8.12
CA PRO A 101 3.86 2.82 8.99
C PRO A 101 4.10 4.12 8.22
N SER A 102 3.84 5.26 8.87
CA SER A 102 4.00 6.58 8.24
C SER A 102 5.46 6.98 7.98
N GLY A 103 6.41 6.37 8.72
CA GLY A 103 7.84 6.66 8.60
C GLY A 103 8.54 6.02 7.40
N ILE A 104 7.89 5.10 6.69
CA ILE A 104 8.52 4.46 5.52
C ILE A 104 8.56 5.42 4.34
N ILE A 105 9.61 5.31 3.53
CA ILE A 105 9.78 6.11 2.32
C ILE A 105 9.74 5.17 1.12
N VAL A 106 8.82 5.43 0.19
CA VAL A 106 8.69 4.69 -1.08
C VAL A 106 8.80 5.68 -2.24
N GLY A 107 9.80 5.50 -3.09
CA GLY A 107 10.14 6.44 -4.16
C GLY A 107 9.19 6.39 -5.35
N LYS A 108 8.47 5.28 -5.55
CA LYS A 108 7.47 5.08 -6.60
C LYS A 108 6.15 4.52 -6.02
N ASP A 109 5.80 3.29 -6.37
CA ASP A 109 4.52 2.65 -6.05
C ASP A 109 4.64 1.78 -4.79
N LEU A 110 3.53 1.66 -4.06
CA LEU A 110 3.37 0.71 -2.95
C LEU A 110 2.29 -0.31 -3.32
N HIS A 111 2.62 -1.60 -3.35
CA HIS A 111 1.63 -2.66 -3.52
C HIS A 111 1.67 -3.63 -2.34
N ALA A 112 0.57 -3.79 -1.61
CA ALA A 112 0.42 -4.69 -0.46
C ALA A 112 -0.58 -5.84 -0.72
N TYR A 113 -0.65 -6.34 -1.96
CA TYR A 113 -1.68 -7.28 -2.41
C TYR A 113 -1.85 -8.51 -1.49
N GLY A 114 -3.08 -8.78 -1.07
CA GLY A 114 -3.42 -9.95 -0.25
C GLY A 114 -2.74 -9.99 1.12
N CYS A 115 -2.27 -8.84 1.65
CA CYS A 115 -1.92 -8.69 3.06
C CYS A 115 -3.21 -8.69 3.89
N THR A 116 -3.78 -9.87 4.13
CA THR A 116 -5.15 -10.00 4.65
C THR A 116 -5.34 -9.49 6.08
N ALA A 117 -4.28 -9.43 6.90
CA ALA A 117 -4.34 -8.86 8.24
C ALA A 117 -4.06 -7.36 8.29
N LEU A 118 -3.79 -6.71 7.16
CA LEU A 118 -3.56 -5.26 7.11
C LEU A 118 -4.85 -4.55 7.51
N VAL A 119 -4.80 -3.78 8.61
CA VAL A 119 -5.95 -3.05 9.17
C VAL A 119 -5.91 -1.58 8.79
N GLU A 120 -4.72 -0.98 8.75
CA GLU A 120 -4.58 0.46 8.56
C GLU A 120 -3.32 0.88 7.81
N ILE A 121 -3.38 2.06 7.22
CA ILE A 121 -2.21 2.86 6.84
C ILE A 121 -2.13 4.04 7.81
N GLU A 122 -0.99 4.23 8.46
CA GLU A 122 -0.81 5.30 9.43
C GLU A 122 -0.87 6.70 8.78
N SER A 123 -1.44 7.65 9.51
CA SER A 123 -1.42 9.07 9.13
C SER A 123 0.01 9.58 8.95
N GLY A 124 0.23 10.33 7.88
CA GLY A 124 1.54 10.84 7.47
C GLY A 124 2.30 9.95 6.48
N PHE A 125 1.79 8.77 6.13
CA PHE A 125 2.36 7.97 5.04
C PHE A 125 2.29 8.74 3.71
N GLN A 126 3.40 8.76 2.97
CA GLN A 126 3.50 9.40 1.65
C GLN A 126 4.10 8.43 0.64
N SER A 127 3.50 8.37 -0.55
CA SER A 127 4.07 7.70 -1.72
C SER A 127 4.12 8.66 -2.91
N ASN A 128 4.96 8.36 -3.88
CA ASN A 128 5.13 9.18 -5.08
C ASN A 128 4.37 8.65 -6.30
N GLY A 129 3.74 7.49 -6.21
CA GLY A 129 3.07 6.81 -7.32
C GLY A 129 1.71 6.26 -6.95
N SER A 130 1.43 5.08 -7.49
CA SER A 130 0.20 4.33 -7.24
C SER A 130 0.28 3.55 -5.93
N ILE A 131 -0.88 3.28 -5.35
CA ILE A 131 -1.04 2.47 -4.15
C ILE A 131 -2.02 1.34 -4.45
N GLY A 132 -1.58 0.10 -4.31
CA GLY A 132 -2.43 -1.07 -4.45
C GLY A 132 -2.53 -1.89 -3.18
N LEU A 133 -3.74 -2.08 -2.68
CA LEU A 133 -4.06 -2.80 -1.45
C LEU A 133 -5.14 -3.86 -1.71
N GLN A 134 -5.25 -4.36 -2.95
CA GLN A 134 -6.32 -5.26 -3.32
C GLN A 134 -6.27 -6.53 -2.45
N GLN A 135 -7.44 -7.03 -2.06
CA GLN A 135 -7.62 -8.17 -1.16
C GLN A 135 -7.00 -8.01 0.24
N CYS A 136 -6.69 -6.80 0.69
CA CYS A 136 -6.47 -6.52 2.11
C CYS A 136 -7.81 -6.58 2.86
N THR A 137 -8.29 -7.79 3.13
CA THR A 137 -9.66 -8.05 3.60
C THR A 137 -9.97 -7.46 4.97
N SER A 138 -8.96 -7.20 5.82
CA SER A 138 -9.12 -6.56 7.13
C SER A 138 -8.89 -5.04 7.12
N LEU A 139 -8.63 -4.43 5.96
CA LEU A 139 -8.35 -3.00 5.86
C LEU A 139 -9.60 -2.21 6.21
N LYS A 140 -9.46 -1.28 7.16
CA LYS A 140 -10.54 -0.43 7.68
C LYS A 140 -10.21 1.05 7.63
N ILE A 141 -8.94 1.41 7.83
CA ILE A 141 -8.52 2.78 8.06
C ILE A 141 -7.51 3.20 7.00
N LEU A 142 -7.87 4.25 6.25
CA LEU A 142 -6.95 5.01 5.41
C LEU A 142 -6.64 6.35 6.11
N PRO A 143 -5.51 7.00 5.81
CA PRO A 143 -5.17 8.30 6.39
C PRO A 143 -6.21 9.37 6.02
N GLU A 144 -6.48 10.32 6.92
CA GLU A 144 -7.17 11.56 6.52
C GLU A 144 -6.31 12.36 5.53
N ASP A 145 -6.95 13.16 4.66
CA ASP A 145 -6.28 13.98 3.63
C ASP A 145 -5.33 13.16 2.73
N PHE A 146 -5.68 11.90 2.45
CA PHE A 146 -4.82 10.98 1.73
C PHE A 146 -4.71 11.38 0.25
N VAL A 147 -3.50 11.75 -0.17
CA VAL A 147 -3.20 12.11 -1.55
C VAL A 147 -2.45 10.98 -2.24
N VAL A 148 -3.02 10.45 -3.33
CA VAL A 148 -2.44 9.39 -4.16
C VAL A 148 -2.08 9.96 -5.52
N LYS A 149 -0.78 9.96 -5.87
CA LYS A 149 -0.28 10.56 -7.12
C LYS A 149 -0.54 9.73 -8.37
N GLY A 150 -0.83 8.44 -8.20
CA GLY A 150 -1.24 7.53 -9.26
C GLY A 150 -2.62 6.93 -8.99
N ASN A 151 -2.75 5.65 -9.28
CA ASN A 151 -3.99 4.91 -9.04
C ASN A 151 -4.08 4.47 -7.57
N LEU A 152 -5.30 4.43 -7.04
CA LEU A 152 -5.60 3.79 -5.75
C LEU A 152 -6.46 2.55 -6.00
N THR A 153 -5.89 1.36 -5.81
CA THR A 153 -6.61 0.10 -6.04
C THR A 153 -6.86 -0.64 -4.74
N LEU A 154 -8.13 -0.66 -4.32
CA LEU A 154 -8.65 -1.20 -3.06
C LEU A 154 -9.56 -2.42 -3.27
N GLY A 155 -9.66 -2.93 -4.49
CA GLY A 155 -10.62 -3.98 -4.83
C GLY A 155 -10.56 -5.20 -3.88
N GLY A 156 -11.71 -5.63 -3.38
CA GLY A 156 -11.83 -6.75 -2.44
C GLY A 156 -11.42 -6.43 -1.00
N CYS A 157 -11.25 -5.16 -0.63
CA CYS A 157 -11.15 -4.73 0.78
C CYS A 157 -12.53 -4.79 1.45
N ILE A 158 -13.01 -6.00 1.73
CA ILE A 158 -14.38 -6.25 2.21
C ILE A 158 -14.70 -5.68 3.59
N SER A 159 -13.71 -5.27 4.39
CA SER A 159 -13.92 -4.59 5.68
C SER A 159 -13.84 -3.06 5.59
N LEU A 160 -13.61 -2.49 4.42
CA LEU A 160 -13.48 -1.05 4.26
C LEU A 160 -14.87 -0.39 4.28
N GLU A 161 -15.20 0.26 5.40
CA GLU A 161 -16.53 0.84 5.63
C GLU A 161 -16.69 2.24 5.01
N GLY A 162 -15.59 2.97 4.82
CA GLY A 162 -15.59 4.34 4.31
C GLY A 162 -14.25 4.74 3.71
N LEU A 163 -14.27 5.83 2.94
CA LEU A 163 -13.07 6.53 2.48
C LEU A 163 -12.86 7.78 3.35
N PRO A 164 -11.61 8.23 3.54
CA PRO A 164 -11.31 9.42 4.32
C PRO A 164 -11.84 10.67 3.63
N ARG A 165 -12.11 11.72 4.41
CA ARG A 165 -12.44 13.04 3.85
C ARG A 165 -11.19 13.61 3.15
N GLY A 166 -11.42 14.43 2.13
CA GLY A 166 -10.34 15.01 1.34
C GLY A 166 -9.50 14.00 0.54
N LEU A 167 -9.95 12.75 0.37
CA LEU A 167 -9.27 11.77 -0.47
C LEU A 167 -9.12 12.32 -1.90
N ASN A 168 -7.87 12.42 -2.35
CA ASN A 168 -7.54 12.91 -3.69
C ASN A 168 -6.70 11.87 -4.43
N VAL A 169 -7.24 11.33 -5.53
CA VAL A 169 -6.59 10.34 -6.39
C VAL A 169 -6.34 10.94 -7.76
N MET A 170 -5.07 11.10 -8.12
CA MET A 170 -4.66 11.68 -9.41
C MET A 170 -4.76 10.70 -10.59
N GLY A 171 -5.01 9.42 -10.32
CA GLY A 171 -5.33 8.39 -11.31
C GLY A 171 -6.73 7.79 -11.11
N ASP A 172 -6.85 6.49 -11.38
CA ASP A 172 -8.08 5.72 -11.18
C ASP A 172 -8.27 5.28 -9.72
N LEU A 173 -9.52 5.22 -9.28
CA LEU A 173 -9.94 4.67 -8.00
C LEU A 173 -10.70 3.36 -8.22
N ASP A 174 -10.10 2.23 -7.86
CA ASP A 174 -10.72 0.91 -7.95
C ASP A 174 -11.19 0.45 -6.58
N LEU A 175 -12.52 0.40 -6.38
CA LEU A 175 -13.19 -0.04 -5.16
C LEU A 175 -13.98 -1.33 -5.38
N ARG A 176 -13.75 -2.06 -6.47
CA ARG A 176 -14.57 -3.24 -6.81
C ARG A 176 -14.68 -4.22 -5.65
N TYR A 177 -15.88 -4.70 -5.38
CA TYR A 177 -16.16 -5.66 -4.30
C TYR A 177 -15.78 -5.19 -2.88
N CYS A 178 -15.69 -3.88 -2.62
CA CYS A 178 -15.65 -3.34 -1.26
C CYS A 178 -17.06 -3.37 -0.64
N THR A 179 -17.52 -4.56 -0.27
CA THR A 179 -18.92 -4.82 0.11
C THR A 179 -19.39 -4.15 1.40
N ALA A 180 -18.47 -3.71 2.28
CA ALA A 180 -18.81 -2.96 3.49
C ALA A 180 -18.87 -1.44 3.26
N LEU A 181 -18.49 -0.95 2.07
CA LEU A 181 -18.41 0.47 1.79
C LEU A 181 -19.80 1.09 1.76
N VAL A 182 -20.08 2.00 2.70
CA VAL A 182 -21.44 2.53 2.90
C VAL A 182 -21.73 3.72 2.00
N SER A 183 -20.75 4.61 1.82
CA SER A 183 -20.92 5.84 1.05
C SER A 183 -19.58 6.38 0.54
N LEU A 184 -19.61 7.09 -0.59
CA LEU A 184 -18.48 7.95 -0.99
C LEU A 184 -18.53 9.29 -0.23
N PRO A 185 -17.38 9.88 0.12
CA PRO A 185 -17.34 11.21 0.73
C PRO A 185 -17.66 12.28 -0.32
N GLU A 186 -18.35 13.36 0.07
CA GLU A 186 -18.83 14.42 -0.84
C GLU A 186 -17.70 15.22 -1.51
N ASP A 187 -16.55 15.26 -0.85
CA ASP A 187 -15.31 15.94 -1.24
C ASP A 187 -14.27 14.99 -1.87
N LEU A 188 -14.67 13.76 -2.23
CA LEU A 188 -13.83 12.86 -3.01
C LEU A 188 -13.45 13.51 -4.35
N GLU A 189 -12.16 13.49 -4.67
CA GLU A 189 -11.63 13.95 -5.95
C GLU A 189 -10.86 12.82 -6.64
N VAL A 190 -11.28 12.50 -7.86
CA VAL A 190 -10.63 11.48 -8.71
C VAL A 190 -10.44 12.01 -10.12
N THR A 191 -9.19 12.04 -10.58
CA THR A 191 -8.83 12.50 -11.92
C THR A 191 -9.11 11.44 -12.99
N GLY A 192 -9.00 10.16 -12.65
CA GLY A 192 -9.34 9.04 -13.53
C GLY A 192 -10.80 8.60 -13.37
N SER A 193 -11.01 7.30 -13.46
CA SER A 193 -12.32 6.65 -13.29
C SER A 193 -12.51 6.14 -11.87
N ILE A 194 -13.77 6.00 -11.46
CA ILE A 194 -14.14 5.37 -10.17
C ILE A 194 -14.85 4.06 -10.48
N ASN A 195 -14.33 2.94 -9.99
CA ASN A 195 -14.95 1.64 -10.18
C ASN A 195 -15.60 1.14 -8.89
N LEU A 196 -16.93 1.06 -8.89
CA LEU A 196 -17.77 0.62 -7.78
C LEU A 196 -18.47 -0.71 -8.05
N SER A 197 -18.10 -1.45 -9.10
CA SER A 197 -18.77 -2.72 -9.41
C SER A 197 -18.67 -3.70 -8.23
N GLY A 198 -19.80 -4.26 -7.81
CA GLY A 198 -19.88 -5.15 -6.64
C GLY A 198 -19.95 -4.43 -5.28
N CYS A 199 -20.03 -3.10 -5.24
CA CYS A 199 -20.33 -2.30 -4.03
C CYS A 199 -21.84 -2.08 -3.89
N GLU A 200 -22.59 -3.17 -3.78
CA GLU A 200 -24.04 -3.13 -3.80
C GLU A 200 -24.63 -2.36 -2.60
N GLY A 201 -25.59 -1.48 -2.87
CA GLY A 201 -26.27 -0.67 -1.85
C GLY A 201 -25.52 0.58 -1.40
N ILE A 202 -24.35 0.88 -2.00
CA ILE A 202 -23.58 2.08 -1.69
C ILE A 202 -24.41 3.35 -1.92
N LYS A 203 -24.19 4.35 -1.07
CA LYS A 203 -24.70 5.71 -1.25
C LYS A 203 -23.69 6.55 -2.03
N ILE A 204 -24.12 7.13 -3.14
CA ILE A 204 -23.31 8.03 -3.94
C ILE A 204 -23.88 9.45 -3.80
N PRO A 205 -23.12 10.42 -3.26
CA PRO A 205 -23.58 11.80 -3.18
C PRO A 205 -23.86 12.39 -4.57
N ARG A 206 -24.91 13.21 -4.67
CA ARG A 206 -25.26 13.91 -5.90
C ARG A 206 -24.08 14.71 -6.45
N THR A 207 -23.31 15.34 -5.57
CA THR A 207 -22.09 16.08 -5.90
C THR A 207 -21.04 15.22 -6.61
N ILE A 208 -20.92 13.95 -6.25
CA ILE A 208 -20.01 12.99 -6.91
C ILE A 208 -20.54 12.60 -8.29
N LEU A 209 -21.85 12.39 -8.43
CA LEU A 209 -22.46 12.13 -9.74
C LEU A 209 -22.27 13.32 -10.69
N ASP A 210 -22.45 14.54 -10.19
CA ASP A 210 -22.31 15.76 -11.00
C ASP A 210 -20.85 15.98 -11.46
N ARG A 211 -19.84 15.64 -10.65
CA ARG A 211 -18.41 15.81 -10.98
C ARG A 211 -17.77 14.64 -11.74
N HIS A 212 -18.20 13.41 -11.45
CA HIS A 212 -17.51 12.19 -11.91
C HIS A 212 -18.42 11.19 -12.63
N GLY A 213 -19.73 11.43 -12.72
CA GLY A 213 -20.72 10.42 -13.11
C GLY A 213 -20.49 9.76 -14.47
N ASP A 214 -19.85 10.44 -15.41
CA ASP A 214 -19.47 9.91 -16.74
C ASP A 214 -18.32 8.89 -16.69
N ARG A 215 -17.59 8.85 -15.58
CA ARG A 215 -16.42 7.98 -15.34
C ARG A 215 -16.62 7.04 -14.16
N ILE A 216 -17.86 6.89 -13.69
CA ILE A 216 -18.21 5.91 -12.64
C ILE A 216 -18.66 4.60 -13.30
N PHE A 217 -17.99 3.50 -12.97
CA PHE A 217 -18.52 2.16 -13.20
C PHE A 217 -19.39 1.79 -12.01
N PHE A 218 -20.70 1.91 -12.18
CA PHE A 218 -21.69 1.71 -11.12
C PHE A 218 -21.81 0.24 -10.67
N PRO A 219 -22.22 -0.01 -9.42
CA PRO A 219 -22.73 -1.32 -8.99
C PRO A 219 -24.10 -1.60 -9.62
N GLU A 220 -24.64 -2.82 -9.43
CA GLU A 220 -25.97 -3.17 -9.92
C GLU A 220 -27.07 -2.35 -9.23
N ASN A 221 -26.89 -2.03 -7.94
CA ASN A 221 -27.75 -1.14 -7.18
C ASN A 221 -26.97 -0.15 -6.30
N TYR A 222 -27.42 1.11 -6.31
CA TYR A 222 -26.93 2.19 -5.45
C TYR A 222 -28.09 3.15 -5.14
N SER A 223 -27.88 4.01 -4.15
CA SER A 223 -28.81 5.13 -3.85
C SER A 223 -28.08 6.46 -3.92
N VAL A 224 -28.81 7.52 -4.22
CA VAL A 224 -28.26 8.88 -4.29
C VAL A 224 -28.55 9.60 -2.97
N THR A 225 -27.53 10.24 -2.40
CA THR A 225 -27.73 11.19 -1.30
C THR A 225 -27.70 12.61 -1.84
N GLU A 226 -28.78 13.35 -1.63
CA GLU A 226 -28.87 14.75 -2.02
C GLU A 226 -28.04 15.63 -1.07
N PRO A 227 -27.51 16.78 -1.55
CA PRO A 227 -26.85 17.74 -0.68
C PRO A 227 -27.83 18.18 0.41
N GLN A 228 -27.38 18.29 1.66
CA GLN A 228 -28.25 18.82 2.71
C GLN A 228 -28.64 20.26 2.37
N ALA A 229 -29.94 20.50 2.17
CA ALA A 229 -30.47 21.84 2.00
C ALA A 229 -30.37 22.60 3.34
N GLY A 230 -29.38 23.48 3.48
CA GLY A 230 -29.36 24.52 4.53
C GLY A 230 -28.25 24.45 5.60
N GLY A 231 -26.98 24.49 5.21
CA GLY A 231 -25.92 25.08 6.05
C GLY A 231 -25.89 26.60 5.86
N PRO A 232 -25.52 27.42 6.88
CA PRO A 232 -25.74 28.86 6.84
C PRO A 232 -24.99 29.49 5.65
N GLU A 233 -25.64 30.41 4.96
CA GLU A 233 -24.98 31.29 4.00
C GLU A 233 -23.79 31.96 4.70
N PRO A 234 -22.61 32.06 4.04
CA PRO A 234 -21.53 32.86 4.58
C PRO A 234 -22.01 34.31 4.72
N CYS A 235 -22.10 34.79 5.97
CA CYS A 235 -22.27 36.20 6.30
C CYS A 235 -21.13 37.05 5.72
#